data_AF-A0A6J8D1Q0-F1
#
_entry.id   AF-A0A6J8D1Q0-F1
#
_cell.length_a   1.000
_cell.length_b   1.000
_cell.length_c   1.000
_cell.angle_alpha   90.00
_cell.angle_beta   90.00
_cell.angle_gamma   90.00
#
_symmetry.space_group_name_H-M   'P 1'
#
loop_
_entity.id
_entity.type
_entity.pdbx_description
1 polymer ?
#
loop_
_entity_poly.entity_id
_entity_poly.type
_entity_poly.pdbx_seq_one_letter_code
_entity_poly.pdbx_strand_id
1 'polypeptide(L)'
;MTKNKREVRKDENYRRAEAESKKSQRDNSDLRQIERQRELVAKREARKNEDFNKRELAAKREVRKDKNYRRAEADIEKSQRDNSDKRQIERQRELAAKRDARKNEDFNKRELAAKREARKNDVFKRNETEKKKIARQDEDYRKHESERDFHRKQEYRSHPENLENERLKKQSSRQNKLDIDRCYDKTVKSTKRKNIDFTDHEKDLKKKRVQEEILLSLRLPFMQIRQLPRGGQLSVKGNVVNVPVEVQPTINSLPHTLEKSGTISVKLKKKLEFKKCDFSENVRPFAVICALHYLMRTSDLYKSSGIEINKDWITEIVKINEEETQNEKNSREQEDNQDQNDSEDDSDHFSEVDENETHVGNTDTLLDHIPDDNPLCDTGLTFAPGEGQRPSSLYSDPDAEYLSFPTIFCGQRRSDNKDRSVSVHYTDIVKWELRSMNRRVAQSVPNIFFKLKKIQLKT
;
A
#
# COMPACT_ATOMS: atom_id res chain seq x y z
N MET A 1 52.93 -18.21 39.48
CA MET A 1 54.23 -18.78 39.07
C MET A 1 54.19 -19.17 37.59
N THR A 2 54.53 -18.25 36.71
CA THR A 2 54.65 -18.50 35.26
C THR A 2 56.05 -19.01 34.95
N LYS A 3 56.22 -20.34 34.87
CA LYS A 3 57.48 -20.94 34.42
C LYS A 3 57.80 -20.49 32.99
N ASN A 4 59.06 -20.16 32.73
CA ASN A 4 59.50 -19.60 31.46
C ASN A 4 59.28 -20.63 30.33
N LYS A 5 58.80 -20.22 29.14
CA LYS A 5 58.43 -21.12 28.02
C LYS A 5 59.57 -22.08 27.60
N ARG A 6 60.83 -21.70 27.86
CA ARG A 6 62.02 -22.53 27.65
C ARG A 6 62.21 -23.63 28.71
N GLU A 7 61.77 -23.40 29.94
CA GLU A 7 61.87 -24.39 31.03
C GLU A 7 60.80 -25.48 30.90
N VAL A 8 59.59 -25.11 30.47
CA VAL A 8 58.47 -26.05 30.27
C VAL A 8 58.75 -27.03 29.11
N ARG A 9 59.53 -26.62 28.10
CA ARG A 9 59.96 -27.49 26.99
C ARG A 9 61.07 -28.49 27.34
N LYS A 10 61.64 -28.43 28.56
CA LYS A 10 62.55 -29.48 29.04
C LYS A 10 61.79 -30.76 29.41
N ASP A 11 60.53 -30.63 29.80
CA ASP A 11 59.63 -31.76 30.06
C ASP A 11 59.28 -32.48 28.74
N GLU A 12 59.51 -33.79 28.71
CA GLU A 12 59.28 -34.64 27.55
C GLU A 12 57.78 -34.84 27.26
N ASN A 13 56.96 -34.92 28.31
CA ASN A 13 55.51 -35.05 28.17
C ASN A 13 54.91 -33.78 27.53
N TYR A 14 55.41 -32.60 27.92
CA TYR A 14 55.01 -31.34 27.30
C TYR A 14 55.42 -31.26 25.82
N ARG A 15 56.62 -31.71 25.45
CA ARG A 15 57.07 -31.73 24.04
C ARG A 15 56.22 -32.67 23.18
N ARG A 16 55.89 -33.85 23.69
CA ARG A 16 55.03 -34.81 22.98
C ARG A 16 53.60 -34.26 22.80
N ALA A 17 53.02 -33.67 23.84
CA ALA A 17 51.71 -33.02 23.76
C ALA A 17 51.71 -31.80 22.81
N GLU A 18 52.76 -30.97 22.81
CA GLU A 18 52.89 -29.85 21.86
C GLU A 18 53.01 -30.34 20.41
N ALA A 19 53.73 -31.45 20.19
CA ALA A 19 53.87 -32.07 18.88
C ALA A 19 52.55 -32.70 18.39
N GLU A 20 51.82 -33.41 19.26
CA GLU A 20 50.51 -33.98 18.96
C GLU A 20 49.45 -32.91 18.72
N SER A 21 49.46 -31.82 19.49
CA SER A 21 48.59 -30.67 19.25
C SER A 21 48.85 -30.04 17.88
N LYS A 22 50.12 -29.79 17.53
CA LYS A 22 50.52 -29.28 16.21
C LYS A 22 50.23 -30.27 15.08
N LYS A 23 50.21 -31.57 15.35
CA LYS A 23 49.82 -32.60 14.38
C LYS A 23 48.31 -32.60 14.18
N SER A 24 47.52 -32.57 15.25
CA SER A 24 46.05 -32.47 15.20
C SER A 24 45.55 -31.20 14.50
N GLN A 25 46.22 -30.05 14.72
CA GLN A 25 45.93 -28.80 14.02
C GLN A 25 46.28 -28.90 12.53
N ARG A 26 47.37 -29.59 12.19
CA ARG A 26 47.76 -29.88 10.81
C ARG A 26 46.85 -30.88 10.13
N ASP A 27 46.20 -31.78 10.86
CA ASP A 27 45.28 -32.79 10.33
C ASP A 27 43.82 -32.28 10.25
N ASN A 28 43.49 -31.17 10.92
CA ASN A 28 42.18 -30.54 10.83
C ASN A 28 42.05 -29.77 9.50
N SER A 29 41.06 -30.14 8.67
CA SER A 29 40.82 -29.53 7.35
C SER A 29 40.46 -28.04 7.45
N ASP A 30 39.63 -27.67 8.41
CA ASP A 30 39.06 -26.32 8.49
C ASP A 30 40.09 -25.32 9.00
N LEU A 31 40.91 -25.72 9.98
CA LEU A 31 42.04 -24.90 10.45
C LEU A 31 43.05 -24.66 9.32
N ARG A 32 43.33 -25.67 8.49
CA ARG A 32 44.17 -25.51 7.29
C ARG A 32 43.57 -24.57 6.24
N GLN A 33 42.24 -24.53 6.10
CA GLN A 33 41.58 -23.60 5.18
C GLN A 33 41.64 -22.17 5.71
N ILE A 34 41.39 -21.97 7.01
CA ILE A 34 41.47 -20.67 7.67
C ILE A 34 42.90 -20.11 7.63
N GLU A 35 43.91 -20.94 7.90
CA GLU A 35 45.32 -20.54 7.84
C GLU A 35 45.73 -20.16 6.41
N ARG A 36 45.31 -20.92 5.40
CA ARG A 36 45.51 -20.56 3.98
C ARG A 36 44.83 -19.25 3.60
N GLN A 37 43.61 -19.00 4.09
CA GLN A 37 42.92 -17.73 3.83
C GLN A 37 43.65 -16.55 4.49
N ARG A 38 44.12 -16.71 5.73
CA ARG A 38 44.92 -15.69 6.44
C ARG A 38 46.22 -15.42 5.70
N GLU A 39 46.92 -16.45 5.22
CA GLU A 39 48.14 -16.31 4.44
C GLU A 39 47.89 -15.60 3.10
N LEU A 40 46.76 -15.89 2.43
CA LEU A 40 46.36 -15.22 1.19
C LEU A 40 46.03 -13.75 1.40
N VAL A 41 45.35 -13.41 2.50
CA VAL A 41 45.06 -12.02 2.87
C VAL A 41 46.36 -11.28 3.19
N ALA A 42 47.23 -11.86 4.01
CA ALA A 42 48.54 -11.27 4.33
C ALA A 42 49.40 -11.07 3.07
N LYS A 43 49.39 -12.01 2.12
CA LYS A 43 50.05 -11.86 0.82
C LYS A 43 49.43 -10.75 -0.03
N ARG A 44 48.11 -10.61 -0.03
CA ARG A 44 47.42 -9.50 -0.73
C ARG A 44 47.76 -8.15 -0.12
N GLU A 45 47.83 -8.06 1.19
CA GLU A 45 48.22 -6.84 1.91
C GLU A 45 49.68 -6.49 1.68
N ALA A 46 50.59 -7.46 1.73
CA ALA A 46 52.01 -7.25 1.42
C ALA A 46 52.23 -6.73 -0.02
N ARG A 47 51.43 -7.21 -0.98
CA ARG A 47 51.46 -6.74 -2.39
C ARG A 47 50.94 -5.32 -2.60
N LYS A 48 50.32 -4.68 -1.60
CA LYS A 48 50.00 -3.24 -1.66
C LYS A 48 51.27 -2.38 -1.50
N ASN A 49 52.33 -2.92 -0.89
CA ASN A 49 53.61 -2.23 -0.76
C ASN A 49 54.47 -2.44 -2.02
N GLU A 50 54.85 -1.35 -2.68
CA GLU A 50 55.64 -1.39 -3.91
C GLU A 50 57.03 -2.02 -3.73
N ASP A 51 57.68 -1.82 -2.58
CA ASP A 51 59.02 -2.34 -2.33
C ASP A 51 59.01 -3.87 -2.18
N PHE A 52 57.92 -4.41 -1.62
CA PHE A 52 57.69 -5.85 -1.56
C PHE A 52 57.51 -6.43 -2.98
N ASN A 53 56.73 -5.76 -3.84
CA ASN A 53 56.55 -6.17 -5.24
C ASN A 53 57.87 -6.15 -6.03
N LYS A 54 58.70 -5.12 -5.84
CA LYS A 54 60.03 -5.03 -6.48
C LYS A 54 60.94 -6.19 -6.05
N ARG A 55 60.97 -6.53 -4.74
CA ARG A 55 61.75 -7.67 -4.21
C ARG A 55 61.21 -9.02 -4.70
N GLU A 56 59.89 -9.21 -4.72
CA GLU A 56 59.26 -10.45 -5.21
C GLU A 56 59.53 -10.65 -6.72
N LEU A 57 59.50 -9.57 -7.51
CA LEU A 57 59.82 -9.61 -8.94
C LEU A 57 61.31 -9.91 -9.19
N ALA A 58 62.21 -9.31 -8.40
CA ALA A 58 63.64 -9.59 -8.48
C ALA A 58 63.95 -11.06 -8.14
N ALA A 59 63.36 -11.60 -7.07
CA ALA A 59 63.49 -13.01 -6.71
C ALA A 59 62.96 -13.95 -7.81
N LYS A 60 61.80 -13.62 -8.43
CA LYS A 60 61.26 -14.37 -9.57
C LYS A 60 62.18 -14.30 -10.79
N ARG A 61 62.82 -13.15 -11.06
CA ARG A 61 63.79 -13.00 -12.16
C ARG A 61 65.04 -13.84 -11.94
N GLU A 62 65.54 -13.92 -10.71
CA GLU A 62 66.69 -14.76 -10.36
C GLU A 62 66.40 -16.24 -10.55
N VAL A 63 65.25 -16.74 -10.06
CA VAL A 63 64.87 -18.15 -10.21
C VAL A 63 64.62 -18.53 -11.68
N ARG A 64 64.12 -17.62 -12.51
CA ARG A 64 63.93 -17.83 -13.96
C ARG A 64 65.23 -17.87 -14.77
N LYS A 65 66.39 -17.57 -14.19
CA LYS A 65 67.69 -17.81 -14.86
C LYS A 65 67.92 -19.30 -15.07
N ASP A 66 67.43 -20.15 -14.17
CA ASP A 66 67.48 -21.60 -14.33
C ASP A 66 66.58 -22.08 -15.48
N LYS A 67 67.12 -22.94 -16.35
CA LYS A 67 66.44 -23.53 -17.50
C LYS A 67 65.39 -24.55 -17.08
N ASN A 68 65.63 -25.30 -16.00
CA ASN A 68 64.70 -26.33 -15.54
C ASN A 68 63.44 -25.71 -14.93
N TYR A 69 63.60 -24.61 -14.17
CA TYR A 69 62.48 -23.86 -13.62
C TYR A 69 61.55 -23.28 -14.71
N ARG A 70 62.11 -22.68 -15.77
CA ARG A 70 61.32 -22.14 -16.88
C ARG A 70 60.48 -23.19 -17.62
N ARG A 71 61.02 -24.41 -17.78
CA ARG A 71 60.28 -25.53 -18.38
C ARG A 71 59.10 -25.96 -17.51
N ALA A 72 59.35 -26.17 -16.21
CA ALA A 72 58.31 -26.55 -15.27
C ALA A 72 57.19 -25.48 -15.14
N GLU A 73 57.56 -24.20 -15.15
CA GLU A 73 56.58 -23.09 -15.13
C GLU A 73 55.71 -23.08 -16.40
N ALA A 74 56.31 -23.27 -17.58
CA ALA A 74 55.59 -23.34 -18.85
C ALA A 74 54.64 -24.55 -18.92
N ASP A 75 55.03 -25.70 -18.40
CA ASP A 75 54.20 -26.91 -18.35
C ASP A 75 52.98 -26.72 -17.44
N ILE A 76 53.14 -26.06 -16.29
CA ILE A 76 52.05 -25.71 -15.38
C ILE A 76 51.08 -24.73 -16.05
N GLU A 77 51.59 -23.68 -16.70
CA GLU A 77 50.77 -22.67 -17.38
C GLU A 77 50.01 -23.26 -18.58
N LYS A 78 50.60 -24.21 -19.30
CA LYS A 78 49.94 -24.96 -20.38
C LYS A 78 48.79 -25.81 -19.83
N SER A 79 49.03 -26.56 -18.75
CA SER A 79 47.99 -27.37 -18.08
C SER A 79 46.82 -26.52 -17.54
N GLN A 80 47.11 -25.33 -17.01
CA GLN A 80 46.06 -24.40 -16.55
C GLN A 80 45.21 -23.84 -17.70
N ARG A 81 45.84 -23.49 -18.83
CA ARG A 81 45.13 -23.06 -20.06
C ARG A 81 44.26 -24.17 -20.63
N ASP A 82 44.81 -25.40 -20.74
CA ASP A 82 44.05 -26.55 -21.22
C ASP A 82 42.80 -26.82 -20.35
N ASN A 83 42.87 -26.56 -19.03
CA ASN A 83 41.73 -26.65 -18.12
C ASN A 83 40.73 -25.48 -18.26
N SER A 84 41.17 -24.26 -18.52
CA SER A 84 40.26 -23.13 -18.76
C SER A 84 39.48 -23.31 -20.04
N ASP A 85 40.14 -23.78 -21.09
CA ASP A 85 39.56 -23.96 -22.41
C ASP A 85 38.53 -25.10 -22.38
N LYS A 86 38.83 -26.20 -21.68
CA LYS A 86 37.85 -27.27 -21.40
C LYS A 86 36.60 -26.74 -20.70
N ARG A 87 36.73 -25.88 -19.69
CA ARG A 87 35.58 -25.27 -18.97
C ARG A 87 34.79 -24.30 -19.83
N GLN A 88 35.43 -23.60 -20.77
CA GLN A 88 34.73 -22.73 -21.72
C GLN A 88 33.95 -23.55 -22.75
N ILE A 89 34.57 -24.60 -23.29
CA ILE A 89 33.93 -25.53 -24.23
C ILE A 89 32.72 -26.21 -23.56
N GLU A 90 32.86 -26.64 -22.30
CA GLU A 90 31.77 -27.24 -21.53
C GLU A 90 30.58 -26.27 -21.35
N ARG A 91 30.85 -25.02 -20.97
CA ARG A 91 29.81 -23.97 -20.89
C ARG A 91 29.13 -23.70 -22.22
N GLN A 92 29.89 -23.67 -23.32
CA GLN A 92 29.32 -23.47 -24.65
C GLN A 92 28.43 -24.66 -25.06
N ARG A 93 28.86 -25.89 -24.76
CA ARG A 93 28.05 -27.10 -24.97
C ARG A 93 26.77 -27.08 -24.14
N GLU A 94 26.85 -26.65 -22.87
CA GLU A 94 25.67 -26.53 -22.01
C GLU A 94 24.68 -25.48 -22.53
N LEU A 95 25.17 -24.32 -22.97
CA LEU A 95 24.34 -23.27 -23.59
C LEU A 95 23.70 -23.75 -24.90
N ALA A 96 24.43 -24.50 -25.72
CA ALA A 96 23.90 -25.10 -26.94
C ALA A 96 22.82 -26.14 -26.64
N ALA A 97 23.05 -27.05 -25.68
CA ALA A 97 22.06 -28.03 -25.24
C ALA A 97 20.80 -27.37 -24.68
N LYS A 98 20.92 -26.27 -23.92
CA LYS A 98 19.78 -25.48 -23.45
C LYS A 98 19.01 -24.82 -24.61
N ARG A 99 19.68 -24.37 -25.66
CA ARG A 99 19.04 -23.83 -26.86
C ARG A 99 18.29 -24.92 -27.63
N ASP A 100 18.86 -26.11 -27.77
CA ASP A 100 18.22 -27.21 -28.48
C ASP A 100 17.04 -27.78 -27.70
N ALA A 101 17.12 -27.87 -26.36
CA ALA A 101 15.99 -28.25 -25.53
C ALA A 101 14.78 -27.30 -25.67
N ARG A 102 15.03 -25.99 -25.86
CA ARG A 102 13.99 -24.97 -26.08
C ARG A 102 13.35 -25.00 -27.47
N LYS A 103 13.93 -25.73 -28.43
CA LYS A 103 13.28 -25.97 -29.75
C LYS A 103 12.15 -26.99 -29.64
N ASN A 104 12.16 -27.84 -28.59
CA ASN A 104 11.09 -28.80 -28.36
C ASN A 104 9.86 -28.08 -27.75
N GLU A 105 8.74 -28.09 -28.49
CA GLU A 105 7.50 -27.44 -28.04
C GLU A 105 6.96 -28.01 -26.73
N ASP A 106 7.12 -29.33 -26.49
CA ASP A 106 6.60 -29.98 -25.29
C ASP A 106 7.37 -29.55 -24.03
N PHE A 107 8.66 -29.28 -24.18
CA PHE A 107 9.47 -28.70 -23.11
C PHE A 107 8.97 -27.30 -22.76
N ASN A 108 8.72 -26.46 -23.76
CA ASN A 108 8.20 -25.10 -23.56
C ASN A 108 6.81 -25.10 -22.91
N LYS A 109 5.92 -26.01 -23.32
CA LYS A 109 4.58 -26.18 -22.71
C LYS A 109 4.68 -26.56 -21.24
N ARG A 110 5.56 -27.50 -20.88
CA ARG A 110 5.82 -27.91 -19.49
C ARG A 110 6.41 -26.78 -18.65
N GLU A 111 7.36 -26.02 -19.18
CA GLU A 111 7.95 -24.87 -18.49
C GLU A 111 6.90 -23.77 -18.25
N LEU A 112 6.04 -23.50 -19.24
CA LEU A 112 4.95 -22.53 -19.10
C LEU A 112 3.93 -22.98 -18.05
N ALA A 113 3.57 -24.26 -18.02
CA ALA A 113 2.67 -24.83 -17.02
C ALA A 113 3.26 -24.75 -15.61
N ALA A 114 4.54 -25.08 -15.43
CA ALA A 114 5.24 -24.94 -14.15
C ALA A 114 5.29 -23.48 -13.67
N LYS A 115 5.51 -22.52 -14.59
CA LYS A 115 5.44 -21.08 -14.27
C LYS A 115 4.02 -20.63 -13.87
N ARG A 116 2.99 -21.14 -14.55
CA ARG A 116 1.58 -20.87 -14.18
C ARG A 116 1.26 -21.40 -12.79
N GLU A 117 1.73 -22.60 -12.47
CA GLU A 117 1.55 -23.20 -11.15
C GLU A 117 2.29 -22.41 -10.06
N ALA A 118 3.53 -22.00 -10.30
CA ALA A 118 4.30 -21.17 -9.37
C ALA A 118 3.64 -19.81 -9.10
N ARG A 119 2.97 -19.21 -10.10
CA ARG A 119 2.23 -17.95 -9.96
C ARG A 119 0.98 -18.06 -9.09
N LYS A 120 0.52 -19.25 -8.69
CA LYS A 120 -0.53 -19.37 -7.67
C LYS A 120 -0.05 -18.93 -6.29
N ASN A 121 1.25 -18.94 -6.04
CA ASN A 121 1.84 -18.45 -4.79
C ASN A 121 2.10 -16.94 -4.87
N ASP A 122 1.51 -16.18 -3.94
CA ASP A 122 1.61 -14.72 -3.92
C ASP A 122 3.03 -14.20 -3.61
N VAL A 123 3.82 -14.95 -2.84
CA VAL A 123 5.23 -14.60 -2.58
C VAL A 123 6.04 -14.67 -3.88
N PHE A 124 5.76 -15.67 -4.73
CA PHE A 124 6.42 -15.82 -6.03
C PHE A 124 6.05 -14.66 -6.96
N LYS A 125 4.76 -14.27 -7.01
CA LYS A 125 4.29 -13.11 -7.79
C LYS A 125 5.00 -11.81 -7.37
N ARG A 126 5.05 -11.52 -6.06
CA ARG A 126 5.71 -10.32 -5.52
C ARG A 126 7.19 -10.28 -5.89
N ASN A 127 7.90 -11.40 -5.74
CA ASN A 127 9.31 -11.50 -6.11
C ASN A 127 9.53 -11.33 -7.63
N GLU A 128 8.62 -11.83 -8.47
CA GLU A 128 8.68 -11.62 -9.92
C GLU A 128 8.47 -10.15 -10.28
N THR A 129 7.55 -9.46 -9.61
CA THR A 129 7.29 -8.02 -9.84
C THR A 129 8.44 -7.15 -9.37
N GLU A 130 9.02 -7.41 -8.20
CA GLU A 130 10.15 -6.62 -7.68
C GLU A 130 11.39 -6.77 -8.58
N LYS A 131 11.67 -7.99 -9.07
CA LYS A 131 12.75 -8.18 -10.05
C LYS A 131 12.54 -7.38 -11.34
N LYS A 132 11.30 -7.29 -11.84
CA LYS A 132 10.97 -6.47 -13.02
C LYS A 132 11.09 -4.98 -12.72
N LYS A 133 10.69 -4.51 -11.53
CA LYS A 133 10.88 -3.11 -11.12
C LYS A 133 12.36 -2.74 -11.08
N ILE A 134 13.19 -3.57 -10.48
CA ILE A 134 14.65 -3.37 -10.43
C ILE A 134 15.22 -3.32 -11.86
N ALA A 135 14.83 -4.26 -12.73
CA ALA A 135 15.29 -4.27 -14.12
C ALA A 135 14.87 -3.02 -14.92
N ARG A 136 13.68 -2.47 -14.67
CA ARG A 136 13.18 -1.24 -15.32
C ARG A 136 13.85 0.05 -14.84
N GLN A 137 14.70 0.00 -13.82
CA GLN A 137 15.54 1.15 -13.47
C GLN A 137 16.59 1.43 -14.55
N ASP A 138 16.99 0.41 -15.30
CA ASP A 138 17.88 0.53 -16.45
C ASP A 138 17.11 1.03 -17.70
N GLU A 139 17.68 2.01 -18.39
CA GLU A 139 17.07 2.66 -19.55
C GLU A 139 17.07 1.77 -20.78
N ASP A 140 18.17 1.03 -21.00
CA ASP A 140 18.30 0.10 -22.13
C ASP A 140 17.28 -1.04 -22.03
N TYR A 141 17.03 -1.52 -20.80
CA TYR A 141 16.02 -2.55 -20.54
C TYR A 141 14.61 -2.03 -20.88
N ARG A 142 14.26 -0.81 -20.48
CA ARG A 142 12.94 -0.21 -20.80
C ARG A 142 12.73 -0.06 -22.29
N LYS A 143 13.74 0.42 -23.01
CA LYS A 143 13.68 0.59 -24.46
C LYS A 143 13.48 -0.76 -25.16
N HIS A 144 14.25 -1.78 -24.77
CA HIS A 144 14.11 -3.12 -25.32
C HIS A 144 12.76 -3.79 -24.97
N GLU A 145 12.23 -3.56 -23.76
CA GLU A 145 10.89 -4.03 -23.38
C GLU A 145 9.79 -3.38 -24.24
N SER A 146 9.89 -2.08 -24.49
CA SER A 146 8.96 -1.32 -25.33
C SER A 146 8.98 -1.79 -26.79
N GLU A 147 10.17 -1.95 -27.39
CA GLU A 147 10.32 -2.46 -28.76
C GLU A 147 9.70 -3.85 -28.93
N ARG A 148 9.90 -4.73 -27.95
CA ARG A 148 9.30 -6.06 -27.94
C ARG A 148 7.77 -6.03 -27.82
N ASP A 149 7.23 -5.10 -27.02
CA ASP A 149 5.78 -4.93 -26.89
C ASP A 149 5.17 -4.37 -28.17
N PHE A 150 5.84 -3.42 -28.81
CA PHE A 150 5.44 -2.87 -30.10
C PHE A 150 5.36 -3.97 -31.18
N HIS A 151 6.40 -4.79 -31.33
CA HIS A 151 6.39 -5.89 -32.29
C HIS A 151 5.28 -6.91 -31.99
N ARG A 152 5.08 -7.25 -30.71
CA ARG A 152 3.99 -8.15 -30.29
C ARG A 152 2.61 -7.58 -30.64
N LYS A 153 2.38 -6.29 -30.41
CA LYS A 153 1.12 -5.62 -30.75
C LYS A 153 0.90 -5.58 -32.27
N GLN A 154 1.95 -5.35 -33.06
CA GLN A 154 1.86 -5.44 -34.51
C GLN A 154 1.50 -6.86 -34.98
N GLU A 155 2.14 -7.89 -34.43
CA GLU A 155 1.84 -9.29 -34.75
C GLU A 155 0.42 -9.70 -34.31
N TYR A 156 -0.06 -9.16 -33.18
CA TYR A 156 -1.43 -9.39 -32.73
C TYR A 156 -2.46 -8.75 -33.69
N ARG A 157 -2.20 -7.52 -34.13
CA ARG A 157 -3.07 -6.75 -35.05
C ARG A 157 -2.97 -7.19 -36.52
N SER A 158 -1.96 -7.99 -36.90
CA SER A 158 -1.89 -8.57 -38.24
C SER A 158 -3.01 -9.58 -38.51
N HIS A 159 -3.60 -10.13 -37.44
CA HIS A 159 -4.77 -11.01 -37.51
C HIS A 159 -6.06 -10.18 -37.55
N PRO A 160 -6.89 -10.30 -38.61
CA PRO A 160 -8.09 -9.46 -38.79
C PRO A 160 -9.10 -9.54 -37.64
N GLU A 161 -9.32 -10.74 -37.08
CA GLU A 161 -10.26 -10.97 -35.97
C GLU A 161 -9.85 -10.20 -34.69
N ASN A 162 -8.54 -10.15 -34.41
CA ASN A 162 -8.02 -9.45 -33.24
C ASN A 162 -8.20 -7.93 -33.36
N LEU A 163 -8.01 -7.39 -34.57
CA LEU A 163 -8.23 -5.98 -34.86
C LEU A 163 -9.71 -5.60 -34.72
N GLU A 164 -10.61 -6.48 -35.17
CA GLU A 164 -12.06 -6.30 -35.02
C GLU A 164 -12.50 -6.36 -33.54
N ASN A 165 -11.95 -7.30 -32.76
CA ASN A 165 -12.18 -7.36 -31.32
C ASN A 165 -11.73 -6.09 -30.59
N GLU A 166 -10.57 -5.53 -30.95
CA GLU A 166 -10.09 -4.26 -30.39
C GLU A 166 -11.05 -3.10 -30.74
N ARG A 167 -11.55 -3.06 -31.97
CA ARG A 167 -12.54 -2.06 -32.43
C ARG A 167 -13.86 -2.18 -31.67
N LEU A 168 -14.41 -3.39 -31.55
CA LEU A 168 -15.66 -3.65 -30.82
C LEU A 168 -15.54 -3.27 -29.34
N LYS A 169 -14.40 -3.57 -28.70
CA LYS A 169 -14.13 -3.16 -27.31
C LYS A 169 -14.12 -1.63 -27.18
N LYS A 170 -13.41 -0.93 -28.06
CA LYS A 170 -13.40 0.56 -28.08
C LYS A 170 -14.79 1.15 -28.33
N GLN A 171 -15.56 0.55 -29.23
CA GLN A 171 -16.94 0.97 -29.50
C GLN A 171 -17.85 0.75 -28.29
N SER A 172 -17.76 -0.39 -27.61
CA SER A 172 -18.50 -0.66 -26.37
C SER A 172 -18.14 0.33 -25.26
N SER A 173 -16.85 0.66 -25.09
CA SER A 173 -16.43 1.65 -24.09
C SER A 173 -16.98 3.04 -24.39
N ARG A 174 -16.95 3.47 -25.66
CA ARG A 174 -17.56 4.74 -26.11
C ARG A 174 -19.06 4.76 -25.89
N GLN A 175 -19.75 3.66 -26.22
CA GLN A 175 -21.19 3.52 -26.03
C GLN A 175 -21.57 3.59 -24.55
N ASN A 176 -20.83 2.90 -23.67
CA ASN A 176 -21.03 2.99 -22.22
C ASN A 176 -20.86 4.43 -21.71
N LYS A 177 -19.84 5.15 -22.19
CA LYS A 177 -19.64 6.57 -21.82
C LYS A 177 -20.83 7.43 -22.26
N LEU A 178 -21.28 7.31 -23.51
CA LEU A 178 -22.44 8.04 -24.03
C LEU A 178 -23.74 7.72 -23.28
N ASP A 179 -23.94 6.47 -22.87
CA ASP A 179 -25.13 6.07 -22.10
C ASP A 179 -25.08 6.60 -20.66
N ILE A 180 -23.90 6.69 -20.04
CA ILE A 180 -23.68 7.37 -18.75
C ILE A 180 -24.03 8.86 -18.88
N ASP A 181 -23.54 9.54 -19.92
CA ASP A 181 -23.79 10.97 -20.16
C ASP A 181 -25.28 11.25 -20.45
N ARG A 182 -25.95 10.37 -21.21
CA ARG A 182 -27.41 10.47 -21.45
C ARG A 182 -28.22 10.24 -20.17
N CYS A 183 -27.79 9.33 -19.30
CA CYS A 183 -28.41 9.12 -18.00
C CYS A 183 -28.20 10.33 -17.08
N TYR A 184 -27.05 10.99 -17.17
CA TYR A 184 -26.76 12.24 -16.46
C TYR A 184 -27.73 13.37 -16.85
N ASP A 185 -27.92 13.63 -18.15
CA ASP A 185 -28.84 14.67 -18.62
C ASP A 185 -30.27 14.48 -18.11
N LYS A 186 -30.74 13.23 -18.09
CA LYS A 186 -32.08 12.90 -17.57
C LYS A 186 -32.17 13.08 -16.06
N THR A 187 -31.14 12.69 -15.31
CA THR A 187 -31.13 12.87 -13.85
C THR A 187 -31.09 14.35 -13.50
N VAL A 188 -30.17 15.14 -14.05
CA VAL A 188 -30.03 16.60 -13.81
C VAL A 188 -31.32 17.36 -14.12
N LYS A 189 -31.98 17.06 -15.24
CA LYS A 189 -33.28 17.67 -15.60
C LYS A 189 -34.38 17.31 -14.58
N SER A 190 -34.38 16.08 -14.07
CA SER A 190 -35.30 15.67 -12.99
C SER A 190 -34.97 16.34 -11.66
N THR A 191 -33.69 16.57 -11.37
CA THR A 191 -33.19 17.22 -10.15
C THR A 191 -33.70 18.65 -10.04
N LYS A 192 -33.48 19.45 -11.08
CA LYS A 192 -33.90 20.87 -11.14
C LYS A 192 -35.40 21.03 -11.02
N ARG A 193 -36.19 20.14 -11.64
CA ARG A 193 -37.66 20.17 -11.59
C ARG A 193 -38.23 19.87 -10.20
N LYS A 194 -37.54 19.05 -9.41
CA LYS A 194 -38.02 18.57 -8.10
C LYS A 194 -37.33 19.25 -6.90
N ASN A 195 -36.41 20.18 -7.16
CA ASN A 195 -35.58 20.86 -6.16
C ASN A 195 -34.94 19.87 -5.16
N ILE A 196 -34.34 18.80 -5.68
CA ILE A 196 -33.66 17.78 -4.86
C ILE A 196 -32.17 17.97 -5.08
N ASP A 197 -31.48 18.82 -4.33
CA ASP A 197 -30.03 18.94 -4.48
C ASP A 197 -29.29 18.56 -3.21
N PHE A 198 -28.03 18.21 -3.41
CA PHE A 198 -27.05 18.02 -2.36
C PHE A 198 -26.33 19.35 -2.12
N THR A 199 -26.12 19.69 -0.86
CA THR A 199 -25.27 20.84 -0.54
C THR A 199 -23.80 20.51 -0.83
N ASP A 200 -23.09 21.54 -1.28
CA ASP A 200 -21.67 21.50 -1.59
C ASP A 200 -20.86 21.19 -0.34
N HIS A 201 -19.86 20.32 -0.51
CA HIS A 201 -18.98 19.90 0.57
C HIS A 201 -17.76 20.81 0.67
N GLU A 202 -17.34 21.11 1.89
CA GLU A 202 -15.95 21.47 2.14
C GLU A 202 -15.04 20.26 1.84
N LYS A 203 -13.85 20.51 1.27
CA LYS A 203 -12.87 19.47 0.91
C LYS A 203 -12.61 18.49 2.07
N ASP A 204 -12.67 18.99 3.30
CA ASP A 204 -12.34 18.26 4.52
C ASP A 204 -13.39 17.23 4.94
N LEU A 205 -14.66 17.41 4.57
CA LEU A 205 -15.70 16.40 4.83
C LEU A 205 -15.64 15.23 3.85
N LYS A 206 -15.10 15.46 2.63
CA LYS A 206 -15.09 14.49 1.53
C LYS A 206 -14.08 13.35 1.73
N LYS A 207 -13.07 13.53 2.58
CA LYS A 207 -11.95 12.57 2.77
C LYS A 207 -11.89 12.02 4.20
N LYS A 208 -13.05 11.70 4.78
CA LYS A 208 -13.14 11.13 6.14
C LYS A 208 -13.24 9.62 6.11
N ARG A 209 -12.56 8.97 7.07
CA ARG A 209 -12.72 7.53 7.32
C ARG A 209 -14.04 7.27 8.06
N VAL A 210 -14.51 6.02 8.02
CA VAL A 210 -15.77 5.62 8.67
C VAL A 210 -15.75 5.92 10.18
N GLN A 211 -14.62 5.73 10.86
CA GLN A 211 -14.45 6.03 12.28
C GLN A 211 -14.49 7.53 12.55
N GLU A 212 -13.85 8.34 11.69
CA GLU A 212 -13.91 9.81 11.79
C GLU A 212 -15.35 10.31 11.65
N GLU A 213 -16.14 9.70 10.76
CA GLU A 213 -17.57 9.99 10.63
C GLU A 213 -18.38 9.58 11.86
N ILE A 214 -18.12 8.40 12.44
CA ILE A 214 -18.81 7.92 13.64
C ILE A 214 -18.56 8.86 14.83
N LEU A 215 -17.32 9.36 15.00
CA LEU A 215 -16.99 10.31 16.06
C LEU A 215 -17.73 11.65 15.93
N LEU A 216 -18.17 12.03 14.73
CA LEU A 216 -18.91 13.27 14.48
C LEU A 216 -20.43 13.09 14.46
N SER A 217 -20.90 11.86 14.36
CA SER A 217 -22.31 11.56 14.15
C SER A 217 -23.10 11.69 15.45
N LEU A 218 -24.16 12.50 15.44
CA LEU A 218 -25.06 12.67 16.58
C LEU A 218 -26.04 11.50 16.75
N ARG A 219 -26.12 10.65 15.74
CA ARG A 219 -27.00 9.48 15.66
C ARG A 219 -26.25 8.30 15.06
N LEU A 220 -26.19 7.17 15.75
CA LEU A 220 -25.56 5.96 15.22
C LEU A 220 -26.59 4.92 14.81
N PRO A 221 -26.68 4.58 13.51
CA PRO A 221 -27.57 3.55 13.04
C PRO A 221 -26.89 2.18 13.25
N PHE A 222 -27.28 1.48 14.31
CA PHE A 222 -26.83 0.12 14.57
C PHE A 222 -27.50 -0.85 13.61
N MET A 223 -26.67 -1.54 12.83
CA MET A 223 -27.10 -2.55 11.87
C MET A 223 -26.06 -3.65 11.73
N GLN A 224 -26.50 -4.89 11.47
CA GLN A 224 -25.61 -6.01 11.21
C GLN A 224 -25.63 -6.32 9.70
N ILE A 225 -24.62 -5.84 8.98
CA ILE A 225 -24.42 -6.15 7.56
C ILE A 225 -23.64 -7.45 7.45
N ARG A 226 -24.10 -8.38 6.61
CA ARG A 226 -23.42 -9.64 6.29
C ARG A 226 -23.50 -9.94 4.81
N GLN A 227 -22.53 -10.67 4.29
CA GLN A 227 -22.61 -11.23 2.95
C GLN A 227 -23.59 -12.41 2.93
N LEU A 228 -24.36 -12.53 1.85
CA LEU A 228 -25.22 -13.68 1.61
C LEU A 228 -24.37 -14.89 1.18
N PRO A 229 -24.84 -16.14 1.42
CA PRO A 229 -24.05 -17.35 1.15
C PRO A 229 -23.58 -17.53 -0.29
N ARG A 230 -24.20 -16.84 -1.26
CA ARG A 230 -23.86 -16.91 -2.68
C ARG A 230 -23.87 -15.52 -3.31
N GLY A 231 -22.93 -15.28 -4.23
CA GLY A 231 -22.98 -14.14 -5.15
C GLY A 231 -22.48 -12.79 -4.62
N GLY A 232 -21.70 -12.77 -3.54
CA GLY A 232 -21.03 -11.55 -3.08
C GLY A 232 -21.93 -10.48 -2.45
N GLN A 233 -23.25 -10.63 -2.58
CA GLN A 233 -24.25 -9.63 -2.20
C GLN A 233 -24.33 -9.43 -0.68
N LEU A 234 -24.48 -8.17 -0.25
CA LEU A 234 -24.67 -7.81 1.15
C LEU A 234 -26.16 -7.80 1.55
N SER A 235 -26.45 -8.12 2.80
CA SER A 235 -27.78 -8.05 3.40
C SER A 235 -27.68 -7.60 4.86
N VAL A 236 -28.68 -6.86 5.34
CA VAL A 236 -28.85 -6.58 6.77
C VAL A 236 -29.54 -7.75 7.46
N LYS A 237 -29.00 -8.19 8.59
CA LYS A 237 -29.64 -9.13 9.51
C LYS A 237 -30.37 -8.35 10.60
N GLY A 238 -31.64 -8.69 10.83
CA GLY A 238 -32.47 -8.07 11.87
C GLY A 238 -32.97 -6.67 11.49
N ASN A 239 -33.28 -5.88 12.51
CA ASN A 239 -33.74 -4.50 12.37
C ASN A 239 -32.56 -3.51 12.47
N VAL A 240 -32.77 -2.29 11.97
CA VAL A 240 -31.83 -1.17 12.16
C VAL A 240 -32.37 -0.33 13.31
N VAL A 241 -31.49 0.11 14.21
CA VAL A 241 -31.88 0.86 15.39
C VAL A 241 -31.04 2.13 15.47
N ASN A 242 -31.67 3.27 15.74
CA ASN A 242 -31.01 4.58 15.78
C ASN A 242 -30.66 4.96 17.22
N VAL A 243 -29.37 5.07 17.56
CA VAL A 243 -28.94 5.41 18.91
C VAL A 243 -28.46 6.86 18.97
N PRO A 244 -29.01 7.70 19.86
CA PRO A 244 -28.49 9.05 20.08
C PRO A 244 -27.10 8.99 20.72
N VAL A 245 -26.22 9.89 20.29
CA VAL A 245 -24.84 10.00 20.76
C VAL A 245 -24.56 11.38 21.28
N GLU A 246 -23.86 11.44 22.42
CA GLU A 246 -23.29 12.66 22.95
C GLU A 246 -21.83 12.78 22.49
N VAL A 247 -21.57 13.75 21.62
CA VAL A 247 -20.27 13.90 20.96
C VAL A 247 -19.25 14.66 21.85
N GLN A 248 -19.74 15.43 22.82
CA GLN A 248 -18.94 16.28 23.70
C GLN A 248 -17.79 15.56 24.44
N PRO A 249 -18.03 14.46 25.18
CA PRO A 249 -16.96 13.72 25.87
C PRO A 249 -15.89 13.19 24.91
N THR A 250 -16.31 12.81 23.71
CA THR A 250 -15.43 12.26 22.67
C THR A 250 -14.49 13.33 22.16
N ILE A 251 -15.00 14.53 21.87
CA ILE A 251 -14.18 15.67 21.40
C ILE A 251 -13.15 16.07 22.47
N ASN A 252 -13.58 16.20 23.72
CA ASN A 252 -12.72 16.63 24.83
C ASN A 252 -11.62 15.63 25.16
N SER A 253 -11.80 14.36 24.78
CA SER A 253 -10.81 13.30 24.99
C SER A 253 -9.79 13.21 23.84
N LEU A 254 -10.06 13.83 22.69
CA LEU A 254 -9.14 13.80 21.57
C LEU A 254 -7.97 14.77 21.82
N PRO A 255 -6.71 14.35 21.65
CA PRO A 255 -5.57 15.26 21.74
C PRO A 255 -5.70 16.39 20.72
N HIS A 256 -5.59 17.62 21.22
CA HIS A 256 -5.85 18.84 20.45
C HIS A 256 -4.61 19.36 19.72
N THR A 257 -3.42 19.16 20.28
CA THR A 257 -2.14 19.52 19.67
C THR A 257 -1.62 18.35 18.85
N LEU A 258 -2.07 18.23 17.60
CA LEU A 258 -1.51 17.26 16.67
C LEU A 258 -1.43 17.86 15.29
N GLU A 259 -0.21 17.86 14.77
CA GLU A 259 0.14 18.08 13.37
C GLU A 259 -0.89 17.47 12.42
N LYS A 260 -1.10 18.06 11.23
CA LYS A 260 -2.06 17.60 10.23
C LYS A 260 -1.92 16.11 9.85
N SER A 261 -0.70 15.57 9.96
CA SER A 261 -0.34 14.17 9.72
C SER A 261 -0.54 13.25 10.93
N GLY A 262 -0.70 13.80 12.13
CA GLY A 262 -0.82 13.06 13.38
C GLY A 262 -2.04 12.15 13.37
N THR A 263 -1.82 10.88 13.70
CA THR A 263 -2.90 9.90 13.87
C THR A 263 -2.84 9.27 15.24
N ILE A 264 -4.02 8.93 15.77
CA ILE A 264 -4.16 8.24 17.05
C ILE A 264 -4.91 6.94 16.85
N SER A 265 -4.54 5.90 17.59
CA SER A 265 -5.28 4.65 17.56
C SER A 265 -6.58 4.78 18.35
N VAL A 266 -7.73 4.57 17.70
CA VAL A 266 -9.05 4.65 18.34
C VAL A 266 -9.79 3.32 18.22
N LYS A 267 -10.33 2.86 19.35
CA LYS A 267 -11.17 1.66 19.47
C LYS A 267 -12.60 2.07 19.80
N LEU A 268 -13.53 1.79 18.90
CA LEU A 268 -14.96 2.02 19.10
C LEU A 268 -15.65 0.73 19.54
N LYS A 269 -16.34 0.79 20.67
CA LYS A 269 -17.09 -0.34 21.24
C LYS A 269 -18.56 0.04 21.45
N LYS A 270 -19.43 -0.97 21.50
CA LYS A 270 -20.82 -0.80 22.00
C LYS A 270 -20.90 -0.47 23.50
N LYS A 271 -19.99 -1.05 24.28
CA LYS A 271 -19.83 -0.83 25.72
C LYS A 271 -18.35 -0.94 26.06
N LEU A 272 -17.86 -0.12 26.99
CA LEU A 272 -16.45 -0.14 27.39
C LEU A 272 -16.01 -1.49 27.96
N GLU A 273 -16.90 -2.16 28.71
CA GLU A 273 -16.67 -3.48 29.34
C GLU A 273 -16.41 -4.61 28.34
N PHE A 274 -16.85 -4.47 27.08
CA PHE A 274 -16.72 -5.54 26.10
C PHE A 274 -15.26 -5.72 25.67
N LYS A 275 -14.81 -6.98 25.62
CA LYS A 275 -13.47 -7.32 25.09
C LYS A 275 -13.37 -7.07 23.59
N LYS A 276 -14.45 -7.36 22.85
CA LYS A 276 -14.51 -7.19 21.40
C LYS A 276 -14.67 -5.71 21.04
N CYS A 277 -13.86 -5.27 20.08
CA CYS A 277 -13.98 -3.97 19.43
C CYS A 277 -14.85 -4.09 18.17
N ASP A 278 -15.72 -3.10 17.91
CA ASP A 278 -16.51 -3.05 16.67
C ASP A 278 -15.70 -2.39 15.54
N PHE A 279 -14.93 -1.33 15.85
CA PHE A 279 -14.02 -0.67 14.91
C PHE A 279 -12.70 -0.31 15.59
N SER A 280 -11.57 -0.66 14.98
CA SER A 280 -10.24 -0.32 15.48
C SER A 280 -9.40 0.21 14.34
N GLU A 281 -9.28 1.52 14.23
CA GLU A 281 -8.47 2.18 13.20
C GLU A 281 -7.84 3.46 13.75
N ASN A 282 -6.85 3.96 13.03
CA ASN A 282 -6.23 5.23 13.35
C ASN A 282 -7.12 6.38 12.85
N VAL A 283 -7.29 7.40 13.68
CA VAL A 283 -8.11 8.59 13.43
C VAL A 283 -7.20 9.82 13.41
N ARG A 284 -7.51 10.82 12.57
CA ARG A 284 -6.83 12.13 12.58
C ARG A 284 -7.65 13.14 13.39
N PRO A 285 -7.23 13.51 14.62
CA PRO A 285 -7.99 14.42 15.47
C PRO A 285 -8.19 15.80 14.83
N PHE A 286 -7.15 16.35 14.19
CA PHE A 286 -7.23 17.61 13.45
C PHE A 286 -8.36 17.60 12.42
N ALA A 287 -8.44 16.53 11.64
CA ALA A 287 -9.43 16.38 10.58
C ALA A 287 -10.86 16.32 11.16
N VAL A 288 -11.05 15.60 12.27
CA VAL A 288 -12.34 15.50 12.98
C VAL A 288 -12.78 16.87 13.52
N ILE A 289 -11.88 17.59 14.18
CA ILE A 289 -12.19 18.91 14.76
C ILE A 289 -12.54 19.94 13.66
N CYS A 290 -11.78 19.96 12.55
CA CYS A 290 -12.09 20.84 11.41
C CYS A 290 -13.49 20.55 10.84
N ALA A 291 -13.82 19.28 10.65
CA ALA A 291 -15.13 18.88 10.15
C ALA A 291 -16.26 19.24 11.12
N LEU A 292 -16.04 19.09 12.44
CA LEU A 292 -17.01 19.52 13.43
C LEU A 292 -17.24 21.03 13.40
N HIS A 293 -16.16 21.82 13.32
CA HIS A 293 -16.24 23.28 13.21
C HIS A 293 -17.05 23.72 11.97
N TYR A 294 -16.83 23.05 10.83
CA TYR A 294 -17.64 23.27 9.63
C TYR A 294 -19.13 22.97 9.85
N LEU A 295 -19.45 21.84 10.49
CA LEU A 295 -20.82 21.43 10.76
C LEU A 295 -21.52 22.41 11.72
N MET A 296 -20.81 22.93 12.73
CA MET A 296 -21.32 23.98 13.64
C MET A 296 -21.62 25.29 12.89
N ARG A 297 -20.76 25.68 11.95
CA ARG A 297 -20.95 26.91 11.17
C ARG A 297 -22.13 26.79 10.20
N THR A 298 -22.24 25.63 9.54
CA THR A 298 -23.07 25.47 8.35
C THR A 298 -24.45 24.88 8.63
N SER A 299 -24.59 24.02 9.64
CA SER A 299 -25.81 23.23 9.86
C SER A 299 -26.51 23.62 11.16
N ASP A 300 -27.81 23.90 11.07
CA ASP A 300 -28.62 24.29 12.23
C ASP A 300 -28.90 23.11 13.17
N LEU A 301 -28.92 21.87 12.66
CA LEU A 301 -29.08 20.68 13.51
C LEU A 301 -27.94 20.54 14.51
N TYR A 302 -26.72 20.79 14.03
CA TYR A 302 -25.52 20.76 14.84
C TYR A 302 -25.48 21.95 15.81
N LYS A 303 -25.88 23.16 15.41
CA LYS A 303 -26.00 24.30 16.35
C LYS A 303 -26.96 24.00 17.51
N SER A 304 -28.05 23.29 17.23
CA SER A 304 -29.06 22.93 18.23
C SER A 304 -28.63 21.82 19.20
N SER A 305 -27.53 21.10 18.93
CA SER A 305 -27.11 19.96 19.74
C SER A 305 -26.26 20.33 20.96
N GLY A 306 -26.08 21.63 21.25
CA GLY A 306 -25.38 22.11 22.45
C GLY A 306 -23.90 21.76 22.50
N ILE A 307 -23.25 21.61 21.34
CA ILE A 307 -21.82 21.30 21.25
C ILE A 307 -21.03 22.59 21.36
N GLU A 308 -20.17 22.69 22.37
CA GLU A 308 -19.22 23.77 22.53
C GLU A 308 -17.84 23.36 21.98
N ILE A 309 -17.21 24.25 21.22
CA ILE A 309 -15.83 24.12 20.73
C ILE A 309 -15.04 25.29 21.29
N ASN A 310 -13.87 25.03 21.86
CA ASN A 310 -13.01 26.11 22.35
C ASN A 310 -12.54 27.00 21.18
N LYS A 311 -12.70 28.32 21.34
CA LYS A 311 -12.34 29.34 20.34
C LYS A 311 -10.83 29.39 20.07
N ASP A 312 -10.02 28.99 21.05
CA ASP A 312 -8.56 28.94 20.91
C ASP A 312 -8.16 27.90 19.85
N TRP A 313 -8.85 26.76 19.79
CA TRP A 313 -8.60 25.70 18.79
C TRP A 313 -8.93 26.17 17.37
N ILE A 314 -10.02 26.94 17.23
CA ILE A 314 -10.45 27.48 15.94
C ILE A 314 -9.37 28.42 15.37
N THR A 315 -8.77 29.23 16.25
CA THR A 315 -7.74 30.21 15.86
C THR A 315 -6.47 29.52 15.37
N GLU A 316 -6.07 28.40 16.00
CA GLU A 316 -4.91 27.60 15.57
C GLU A 316 -5.17 26.88 14.24
N ILE A 317 -6.36 26.30 14.06
CA ILE A 317 -6.77 25.66 12.80
C ILE A 317 -6.76 26.65 11.62
N VAL A 318 -7.30 27.86 11.84
CA VAL A 318 -7.36 28.90 10.80
C VAL A 318 -5.95 29.32 10.38
N LYS A 319 -5.03 29.52 11.32
CA LYS A 319 -3.62 29.86 11.01
C LYS A 319 -2.95 28.79 10.13
N ILE A 320 -3.07 27.51 10.50
CA ILE A 320 -2.43 26.41 9.76
C ILE A 320 -3.05 26.25 8.35
N ASN A 321 -4.34 26.57 8.18
CA ASN A 321 -5.00 26.54 6.86
C ASN A 321 -4.63 27.76 5.99
N GLU A 322 -4.42 28.93 6.57
CA GLU A 322 -3.96 30.13 5.86
C GLU A 322 -2.52 29.99 5.34
N GLU A 323 -1.63 29.40 6.14
CA GLU A 323 -0.23 29.13 5.76
C GLU A 323 -0.14 28.16 4.56
N GLU A 324 -0.99 27.12 4.51
CA GLU A 324 -1.03 26.19 3.37
C GLU A 324 -1.65 26.79 2.12
N THR A 325 -2.68 27.63 2.24
CA THR A 325 -3.29 28.28 1.08
C THR A 325 -2.30 29.21 0.36
N GLN A 326 -1.32 29.75 1.08
CA GLN A 326 -0.20 30.50 0.51
C GLN A 326 0.85 29.57 -0.13
N ASN A 327 1.17 28.43 0.49
CA ASN A 327 2.11 27.45 -0.06
C ASN A 327 1.59 26.71 -1.31
N GLU A 328 0.28 26.39 -1.38
CA GLU A 328 -0.36 25.77 -2.56
C GLU A 328 -0.46 26.75 -3.75
N LYS A 329 -0.56 28.06 -3.48
CA LYS A 329 -0.52 29.09 -4.54
C LYS A 329 0.90 29.28 -5.08
N ASN A 330 1.89 29.32 -4.19
CA ASN A 330 3.31 29.44 -4.58
C ASN A 330 3.83 28.22 -5.37
N SER A 331 3.29 27.02 -5.12
CA SER A 331 3.67 25.81 -5.87
C SER A 331 2.97 25.69 -7.22
N ARG A 332 1.76 26.26 -7.39
CA ARG A 332 1.10 26.35 -8.70
C ARG A 332 1.72 27.40 -9.63
N GLU A 333 2.26 28.48 -9.10
CA GLU A 333 2.91 29.54 -9.90
C GLU A 333 4.29 29.11 -10.46
N GLN A 334 4.84 27.96 -10.02
CA GLN A 334 6.10 27.41 -10.55
C GLN A 334 5.91 26.33 -11.64
N GLU A 335 4.70 25.81 -11.85
CA GLU A 335 4.43 24.78 -12.88
C GLU A 335 3.90 25.35 -14.21
N ASP A 336 3.51 26.63 -14.27
CA ASP A 336 2.94 27.27 -15.49
C ASP A 336 3.99 27.79 -16.49
N ASN A 337 5.27 27.45 -16.35
CA ASN A 337 6.35 27.95 -17.22
C ASN A 337 7.23 26.85 -17.86
N GLN A 338 6.67 25.69 -18.21
CA GLN A 338 7.30 24.80 -19.21
C GLN A 338 6.28 24.21 -20.19
N ASP A 339 6.19 24.92 -21.30
CA ASP A 339 5.93 24.50 -22.69
C ASP A 339 4.93 23.39 -23.02
N GLN A 340 3.97 23.86 -23.82
CA GLN A 340 3.14 23.15 -24.77
C GLN A 340 3.97 22.21 -25.66
N ASN A 341 3.63 20.93 -25.66
CA ASN A 341 3.65 20.12 -26.88
C ASN A 341 2.58 19.04 -26.79
N ASP A 342 1.55 19.25 -27.60
CA ASP A 342 0.40 18.40 -27.82
C ASP A 342 0.84 17.19 -28.65
N SER A 343 0.84 15.99 -28.07
CA SER A 343 0.76 14.75 -28.82
C SER A 343 0.05 13.68 -27.98
N GLU A 344 -1.13 13.32 -28.45
CA GLU A 344 -1.97 12.26 -27.92
C GLU A 344 -1.26 10.90 -28.04
N ASP A 345 -0.77 10.34 -26.92
CA ASP A 345 -0.41 8.92 -26.83
C ASP A 345 -1.19 8.26 -25.68
N ASP A 346 -2.33 7.70 -26.06
CA ASP A 346 -3.29 6.97 -25.25
C ASP A 346 -2.70 5.60 -24.87
N SER A 347 -1.82 5.59 -23.86
CA SER A 347 -1.29 4.34 -23.29
C SER A 347 -2.21 3.81 -22.18
N ASP A 348 -3.16 2.98 -22.61
CA ASP A 348 -4.01 2.13 -21.76
C ASP A 348 -3.14 1.26 -20.82
N HIS A 349 -2.85 1.74 -19.60
CA HIS A 349 -2.32 0.92 -18.51
C HIS A 349 -3.45 0.16 -17.85
N PHE A 350 -3.94 -0.88 -18.53
CA PHE A 350 -4.88 -1.85 -17.98
C PHE A 350 -4.14 -2.73 -16.97
N SER A 351 -4.30 -2.44 -15.67
CA SER A 351 -3.92 -3.35 -14.59
C SER A 351 -5.13 -4.21 -14.21
N GLU A 352 -4.98 -5.53 -14.33
CA GLU A 352 -5.96 -6.50 -13.85
C GLU A 352 -5.82 -6.62 -12.33
N VAL A 353 -6.39 -5.64 -11.61
CA VAL A 353 -6.62 -5.72 -10.17
C VAL A 353 -8.13 -5.64 -9.98
N ASP A 354 -8.71 -6.74 -9.51
CA ASP A 354 -10.12 -6.79 -9.12
C ASP A 354 -10.36 -5.76 -8.01
N GLU A 355 -11.19 -4.74 -8.28
CA GLU A 355 -11.51 -3.63 -7.36
C GLU A 355 -12.28 -4.10 -6.10
N ASN A 356 -12.48 -5.41 -5.92
CA ASN A 356 -13.21 -6.00 -4.80
C ASN A 356 -12.32 -6.66 -3.73
N GLU A 357 -10.99 -6.68 -3.88
CA GLU A 357 -10.11 -7.04 -2.76
C GLU A 357 -9.92 -5.83 -1.83
N THR A 358 -10.82 -5.75 -0.86
CA THR A 358 -10.64 -4.94 0.35
C THR A 358 -9.25 -5.26 0.90
N HIS A 359 -8.32 -4.29 0.83
CA HIS A 359 -7.00 -4.39 1.45
C HIS A 359 -7.16 -4.55 2.97
N VAL A 360 -7.36 -5.78 3.43
CA VAL A 360 -7.20 -6.19 4.82
C VAL A 360 -5.82 -6.82 4.89
N GLY A 361 -4.78 -5.98 4.99
CA GLY A 361 -3.41 -6.50 5.07
C GLY A 361 -2.35 -5.41 4.94
N ASN A 362 -1.88 -4.96 6.12
CA ASN A 362 -0.55 -4.42 6.45
C ASN A 362 -0.61 -3.04 7.10
N THR A 363 -0.64 -3.02 8.44
CA THR A 363 -0.30 -1.84 9.25
C THR A 363 0.94 -2.09 10.13
N ASP A 364 1.80 -3.04 9.77
CA ASP A 364 2.94 -3.50 10.58
C ASP A 364 4.30 -3.03 10.06
N THR A 365 4.37 -1.82 9.50
CA THR A 365 5.67 -1.21 9.12
C THR A 365 5.72 0.27 9.45
N LEU A 366 5.65 0.62 10.73
CA LEU A 366 6.22 1.89 11.20
C LEU A 366 6.98 1.63 12.50
N LEU A 367 8.29 1.48 12.34
CA LEU A 367 9.28 1.68 13.39
C LEU A 367 9.46 3.19 13.55
N ASP A 368 8.77 3.80 14.50
CA ASP A 368 9.21 5.09 15.05
C ASP A 368 9.50 4.89 16.55
N HIS A 369 10.78 4.95 16.88
CA HIS A 369 11.27 5.07 18.24
C HIS A 369 10.84 6.44 18.78
N ILE A 370 9.66 6.50 19.40
CA ILE A 370 9.23 7.63 20.24
C ILE A 370 9.62 7.27 21.68
N PRO A 371 10.27 8.17 22.45
CA PRO A 371 10.75 7.86 23.80
C PRO A 371 9.62 7.36 24.72
N ASP A 372 9.93 6.34 25.51
CA ASP A 372 9.05 5.53 26.38
C ASP A 372 8.27 6.29 27.48
N ASP A 373 8.29 7.63 27.49
CA ASP A 373 7.76 8.44 28.59
C ASP A 373 6.42 9.15 28.27
N ASN A 374 5.76 8.84 27.15
CA ASN A 374 4.43 9.36 26.86
C ASN A 374 3.33 8.31 27.16
N PRO A 375 2.63 8.37 28.31
CA PRO A 375 1.63 7.39 28.73
C PRO A 375 0.38 7.31 27.82
N LEU A 376 0.24 8.23 26.85
CA LEU A 376 -0.80 8.16 25.82
C LEU A 376 -0.45 7.23 24.65
N CYS A 377 0.82 6.87 24.44
CA CYS A 377 1.25 6.14 23.25
C CYS A 377 1.01 4.63 23.35
N ASP A 378 1.05 4.07 24.57
CA ASP A 378 0.89 2.63 24.80
C ASP A 378 -0.59 2.20 25.01
N THR A 379 -1.51 3.16 25.13
CA THR A 379 -2.93 2.90 25.35
C THR A 379 -3.83 3.71 24.40
N GLY A 380 -4.11 3.15 23.22
CA GLY A 380 -5.06 3.76 22.26
C GLY A 380 -6.42 4.11 22.90
N LEU A 381 -7.00 5.25 22.49
CA LEU A 381 -8.26 5.76 23.06
C LEU A 381 -9.40 4.79 22.76
N THR A 382 -10.18 4.46 23.78
CA THR A 382 -11.36 3.59 23.64
C THR A 382 -12.61 4.39 23.93
N PHE A 383 -13.55 4.42 22.98
CA PHE A 383 -14.83 5.12 23.12
C PHE A 383 -16.01 4.16 22.97
N ALA A 384 -17.07 4.44 23.72
CA ALA A 384 -18.38 3.82 23.56
C ALA A 384 -19.46 4.92 23.45
N PRO A 385 -19.53 5.63 22.31
CA PRO A 385 -20.33 6.85 22.18
C PRO A 385 -21.85 6.67 22.37
N GLY A 386 -22.36 5.46 22.16
CA GLY A 386 -23.77 5.11 22.39
C GLY A 386 -24.04 4.40 23.72
N GLU A 387 -23.06 4.29 24.62
CA GLU A 387 -23.22 3.63 25.91
C GLU A 387 -24.16 4.43 26.83
N GLY A 388 -25.03 3.74 27.55
CA GLY A 388 -26.04 4.36 28.42
C GLY A 388 -27.24 5.00 27.68
N GLN A 389 -27.16 5.15 26.36
CA GLN A 389 -28.21 5.78 25.56
C GLN A 389 -29.29 4.78 25.15
N ARG A 390 -30.55 5.24 25.14
CA ARG A 390 -31.69 4.40 24.73
C ARG A 390 -31.88 4.48 23.21
N PRO A 391 -31.92 3.33 22.52
CA PRO A 391 -32.17 3.33 21.09
C PRO A 391 -33.57 3.85 20.76
N SER A 392 -33.66 4.62 19.68
CA SER A 392 -34.87 5.21 19.12
C SER A 392 -35.27 4.51 17.82
N SER A 393 -36.57 4.52 17.52
CA SER A 393 -37.08 4.06 16.23
C SER A 393 -36.70 5.04 15.12
N LEU A 394 -36.37 4.54 13.93
CA LEU A 394 -36.02 5.35 12.75
C LEU A 394 -37.17 6.30 12.31
N TYR A 395 -38.41 6.04 12.71
CA TYR A 395 -39.57 6.90 12.39
C TYR A 395 -39.80 8.01 13.39
N SER A 396 -39.51 7.73 14.66
CA SER A 396 -39.73 8.69 15.74
C SER A 396 -38.75 9.85 15.67
N ASP A 397 -37.59 9.64 15.03
CA ASP A 397 -36.56 10.66 14.80
C ASP A 397 -36.51 11.03 13.30
N PRO A 398 -37.18 12.12 12.88
CA PRO A 398 -37.15 12.58 11.48
C PRO A 398 -35.75 12.91 10.98
N ASP A 399 -34.85 13.28 11.89
CA ASP A 399 -33.50 13.78 11.60
C ASP A 399 -32.43 12.71 11.63
N ALA A 400 -32.79 11.49 12.04
CA ALA A 400 -31.87 10.36 12.16
C ALA A 400 -30.98 10.21 10.92
N GLU A 401 -31.56 10.32 9.73
CA GLU A 401 -30.83 10.19 8.47
C GLU A 401 -29.77 11.28 8.26
N TYR A 402 -30.09 12.53 8.59
CA TYR A 402 -29.21 13.68 8.39
C TYR A 402 -28.12 13.75 9.46
N LEU A 403 -28.42 13.26 10.67
CA LEU A 403 -27.52 13.22 11.81
C LEU A 403 -26.62 11.99 11.85
N SER A 404 -27.00 10.91 11.16
CA SER A 404 -26.21 9.66 11.09
C SER A 404 -25.13 9.65 10.03
N PHE A 405 -25.27 10.48 8.99
CA PHE A 405 -24.34 10.51 7.87
C PHE A 405 -23.89 11.95 7.58
N PRO A 406 -23.10 12.57 8.49
CA PRO A 406 -22.66 13.94 8.33
C PRO A 406 -21.78 14.14 7.09
N THR A 407 -21.06 13.11 6.64
CA THR A 407 -20.28 13.19 5.39
C THR A 407 -21.16 13.28 4.15
N ILE A 408 -22.40 12.77 4.22
CA ILE A 408 -23.33 12.74 3.09
C ILE A 408 -24.26 13.95 3.10
N PHE A 409 -24.75 14.36 4.27
CA PHE A 409 -25.78 15.41 4.37
C PHE A 409 -25.29 16.70 5.02
N CYS A 410 -24.06 16.74 5.54
CA CYS A 410 -23.49 17.91 6.22
C CYS A 410 -24.36 18.45 7.37
N GLY A 411 -25.16 17.57 8.01
CA GLY A 411 -26.10 17.96 9.06
C GLY A 411 -27.28 18.81 8.56
N GLN A 412 -27.48 18.94 7.25
CA GLN A 412 -28.56 19.74 6.69
C GLN A 412 -29.77 18.87 6.33
N ARG A 413 -30.95 19.34 6.73
CA ARG A 413 -32.22 18.76 6.28
C ARG A 413 -32.44 19.09 4.81
N ARG A 414 -33.13 18.20 4.12
CA ARG A 414 -33.70 18.52 2.81
C ARG A 414 -34.93 19.40 2.98
N SER A 415 -35.25 20.16 1.94
CA SER A 415 -36.51 20.89 1.85
C SER A 415 -37.68 19.94 2.02
N ASP A 416 -38.63 20.31 2.87
CA ASP A 416 -39.83 19.51 3.10
C ASP A 416 -40.73 19.53 1.86
N ASN A 417 -41.63 18.56 1.74
CA ASN A 417 -42.60 18.53 0.63
C ASN A 417 -43.52 19.77 0.61
N LYS A 418 -43.63 20.51 1.73
CA LYS A 418 -44.37 21.78 1.81
C LYS A 418 -43.67 22.90 1.02
N ASP A 419 -42.35 22.86 0.94
CA ASP A 419 -41.53 23.88 0.28
C ASP A 419 -41.24 23.54 -1.19
N ARG A 420 -41.72 22.37 -1.66
CA ARG A 420 -41.48 21.87 -3.01
C ARG A 420 -42.66 22.18 -3.93
N SER A 421 -42.35 22.52 -5.18
CA SER A 421 -43.35 22.66 -6.25
C SER A 421 -44.08 21.35 -6.56
N VAL A 422 -43.40 20.22 -6.39
CA VAL A 422 -43.94 18.87 -6.63
C VAL A 422 -43.61 18.00 -5.43
N SER A 423 -44.63 17.36 -4.86
CA SER A 423 -44.45 16.38 -3.79
C SER A 423 -43.63 15.19 -4.28
N VAL A 424 -42.63 14.78 -3.50
CA VAL A 424 -41.76 13.66 -3.84
C VAL A 424 -41.85 12.60 -2.76
N HIS A 425 -42.05 11.35 -3.16
CA HIS A 425 -42.02 10.25 -2.21
C HIS A 425 -40.57 9.88 -1.83
N TYR A 426 -40.38 9.41 -0.60
CA TYR A 426 -39.05 9.03 -0.10
C TYR A 426 -38.34 8.01 -1.01
N THR A 427 -39.07 7.06 -1.59
CA THR A 427 -38.49 6.09 -2.54
C THR A 427 -37.90 6.74 -3.78
N ASP A 428 -38.51 7.82 -4.26
CA ASP A 428 -38.02 8.55 -5.45
C ASP A 428 -36.78 9.37 -5.10
N ILE A 429 -36.72 9.88 -3.88
CA ILE A 429 -35.52 10.50 -3.33
C ILE A 429 -34.37 9.49 -3.31
N VAL A 430 -34.56 8.33 -2.68
CA VAL A 430 -33.53 7.27 -2.61
C VAL A 430 -33.09 6.82 -4.01
N LYS A 431 -34.04 6.61 -4.92
CA LYS A 431 -33.79 6.26 -6.32
C LYS A 431 -32.95 7.32 -7.05
N TRP A 432 -33.14 8.58 -6.73
CA TRP A 432 -32.37 9.69 -7.30
C TRP A 432 -30.96 9.71 -6.72
N GLU A 433 -30.79 9.59 -5.40
CA GLU A 433 -29.48 9.62 -4.75
C GLU A 433 -28.57 8.45 -5.15
N LEU A 434 -29.15 7.28 -5.43
CA LEU A 434 -28.38 6.13 -5.91
C LEU A 434 -27.89 6.31 -7.36
N ARG A 435 -28.58 7.16 -8.14
CA ARG A 435 -28.31 7.42 -9.56
C ARG A 435 -27.65 8.78 -9.80
N SER A 436 -27.47 9.59 -8.77
CA SER A 436 -26.86 10.92 -8.92
C SER A 436 -25.38 10.80 -9.29
N MET A 437 -24.88 11.80 -10.02
CA MET A 437 -23.44 11.97 -10.29
C MET A 437 -22.63 12.02 -8.99
N ASN A 438 -23.21 12.64 -7.95
CA ASN A 438 -22.63 12.57 -6.63
C ASN A 438 -22.76 11.14 -6.08
N ARG A 439 -21.66 10.40 -6.07
CA ARG A 439 -21.60 8.99 -5.68
C ARG A 439 -21.54 8.78 -4.17
N ARG A 440 -21.48 9.84 -3.36
CA ARG A 440 -21.33 9.74 -1.89
C ARG A 440 -22.37 8.83 -1.23
N VAL A 441 -23.62 8.91 -1.68
CA VAL A 441 -24.70 8.04 -1.20
C VAL A 441 -24.51 6.60 -1.69
N ALA A 442 -24.18 6.42 -2.97
CA ALA A 442 -24.02 5.11 -3.58
C ALA A 442 -22.78 4.35 -3.08
N GLN A 443 -21.78 5.05 -2.55
CA GLN A 443 -20.58 4.45 -1.95
C GLN A 443 -20.77 4.05 -0.49
N SER A 444 -21.69 4.70 0.23
CA SER A 444 -21.93 4.40 1.64
C SER A 444 -22.91 3.24 1.81
N VAL A 445 -22.37 2.04 1.97
CA VAL A 445 -23.14 0.81 2.23
C VAL A 445 -24.09 0.94 3.44
N PRO A 446 -23.67 1.50 4.59
CA PRO A 446 -24.57 1.70 5.73
C PRO A 446 -25.74 2.63 5.40
N ASN A 447 -25.51 3.70 4.64
CA ASN A 447 -26.57 4.63 4.22
C ASN A 447 -27.62 3.94 3.33
N ILE A 448 -27.18 3.12 2.36
CA ILE A 448 -28.07 2.36 1.48
C ILE A 448 -28.99 1.45 2.29
N PHE A 449 -28.42 0.72 3.26
CA PHE A 449 -29.18 -0.21 4.08
C PHE A 449 -30.08 0.47 5.11
N PHE A 450 -29.67 1.62 5.64
CA PHE A 450 -30.52 2.47 6.46
C PHE A 450 -31.78 2.87 5.68
N LYS A 451 -31.60 3.38 4.46
CA LYS A 451 -32.70 3.78 3.55
C LYS A 451 -33.61 2.61 3.20
N LEU A 452 -33.04 1.46 2.87
CA LEU A 452 -33.79 0.24 2.58
C LEU A 452 -34.72 -0.12 3.75
N LYS A 453 -34.20 -0.09 4.98
CA LYS A 453 -34.97 -0.42 6.19
C LYS A 453 -36.02 0.63 6.52
N LYS A 454 -35.71 1.91 6.33
CA LYS A 454 -36.68 3.02 6.43
C LYS A 454 -37.77 2.98 5.34
N ILE A 455 -37.56 2.30 4.22
CA ILE A 455 -38.63 2.02 3.25
C ILE A 455 -39.48 0.82 3.72
N GLN A 456 -38.81 -0.28 4.12
CA GLN A 456 -39.47 -1.53 4.52
C GLN A 456 -40.37 -1.39 5.74
N LEU A 457 -40.01 -0.54 6.69
CA LEU A 457 -40.81 -0.30 7.90
C LEU A 457 -42.03 0.62 7.65
N LYS A 458 -42.15 1.23 6.47
CA LYS A 458 -43.24 2.17 6.12
C LYS A 458 -44.42 1.44 5.47
N THR A 459 -44.11 0.33 4.81
CA THR A 459 -45.03 -0.74 4.39
C THR A 459 -45.39 -1.61 5.57
#